data_AF-A0A7W7CYL3-F1
#
_entry.id   AF-A0A7W7CYL3-F1
#
_cell.length_a   1.000
_cell.length_b   1.000
_cell.length_c   1.000
_cell.angle_alpha   90.00
_cell.angle_beta   90.00
_cell.angle_gamma   90.00
#
_symmetry.space_group_name_H-M   'P 1'
#
loop_
_entity.id
_entity.type
_entity.pdbx_description
1 polymer ?
#
loop_
_entity_poly.entity_id
_entity_poly.type
_entity_poly.pdbx_seq_one_letter_code
_entity_poly.pdbx_strand_id
1 'polypeptide(L)' 'MVAGREEDGNPISGFDGQIAAICRWQVATLATRNVKDFVDTGISVIDPWQ' A
#
# COMPACT_ATOMS: atom_id res chain seq x y z
N MET A 1 -4.97 -10.39 6.57
CA MET A 1 -5.93 -10.92 5.58
C MET A 1 -6.58 -9.72 4.91
N VAL A 2 -6.78 -9.76 3.60
CA VAL A 2 -7.38 -8.70 2.76
C VAL A 2 -8.83 -8.36 3.17
N ALA A 3 -9.45 -9.16 4.05
CA ALA A 3 -10.85 -9.06 4.46
C ALA A 3 -11.25 -7.79 5.25
N GLY A 4 -10.31 -6.95 5.69
CA GLY A 4 -10.63 -5.75 6.49
C GLY A 4 -10.90 -4.47 5.68
N ARG A 5 -10.62 -4.45 4.37
CA ARG A 5 -10.70 -3.23 3.53
C ARG A 5 -11.86 -3.18 2.55
N GLU A 6 -12.55 -4.30 2.36
CA GLU A 6 -13.69 -4.39 1.46
C GLU A 6 -14.91 -3.62 2.01
N GLU A 7 -14.94 -3.37 3.32
CA GLU A 7 -16.03 -2.66 4.02
C GLU A 7 -15.97 -1.12 3.84
N ASP A 8 -14.80 -0.54 3.54
CA ASP A 8 -14.58 0.92 3.44
C ASP A 8 -14.58 1.47 2.00
N GLY A 9 -14.91 0.66 1.00
CA GLY A 9 -15.14 1.14 -0.37
C GLY A 9 -13.89 1.52 -1.18
N ASN A 10 -12.68 1.16 -0.73
CA ASN A 10 -11.44 1.39 -1.47
C ASN A 10 -10.61 0.09 -1.60
N PRO A 11 -10.96 -0.81 -2.53
CA PRO A 11 -10.23 -2.06 -2.71
C PRO A 11 -8.83 -1.78 -3.27
N ILE A 12 -7.81 -2.01 -2.45
CA ILE A 12 -6.43 -2.08 -2.94
C ILE A 12 -6.33 -3.28 -3.92
N SER A 13 -5.71 -3.07 -5.08
CA SER A 13 -5.45 -4.16 -6.03
C SER A 13 -4.73 -5.31 -5.32
N GLY A 14 -5.02 -6.57 -5.67
CA GLY A 14 -4.41 -7.74 -5.03
C GLY A 14 -2.87 -7.69 -5.00
N PHE A 15 -2.26 -7.17 -6.07
CA PHE A 15 -0.81 -6.96 -6.14
C PHE A 15 -0.32 -5.84 -5.22
N ASP A 16 -1.02 -4.71 -5.18
CA ASP A 16 -0.67 -3.58 -4.31
C ASP A 16 -0.81 -3.97 -2.82
N GLY A 17 -1.79 -4.82 -2.50
CA GLY A 17 -1.92 -5.42 -1.17
C GLY A 17 -0.72 -6.30 -0.78
N GLN A 18 -0.19 -7.08 -1.72
CA GLN A 18 1.02 -7.88 -1.49
C GLN A 18 2.27 -7.01 -1.32
N ILE A 19 2.44 -5.99 -2.17
CA ILE A 19 3.54 -5.02 -2.06
C ILE A 19 3.51 -4.35 -0.68
N ALA A 20 2.34 -3.85 -0.25
CA ALA A 20 2.16 -3.23 1.05
C ALA A 20 2.49 -4.20 2.20
N ALA A 21 2.09 -5.47 2.10
CA ALA A 21 2.39 -6.48 3.12
C ALA A 21 3.89 -6.74 3.24
N ILE A 22 4.61 -6.84 2.11
CA ILE A 22 6.07 -7.02 2.09
C ILE A 22 6.77 -5.81 2.71
N CYS A 23 6.43 -4.60 2.27
CA CYS A 23 7.01 -3.36 2.80
C CYS A 23 6.79 -3.25 4.32
N ARG A 24 5.58 -3.58 4.80
CA ARG A 24 5.25 -3.56 6.22
C ARG A 24 6.07 -4.58 7.01
N TRP A 25 6.20 -5.81 6.51
CA TRP A 25 6.98 -6.86 7.16
C TRP A 25 8.47 -6.52 7.25
N GLN A 26 9.00 -5.86 6.22
CA GLN A 26 10.41 -5.49 6.11
C GLN A 26 10.74 -4.13 6.74
N VAL A 27 9.73 -3.38 7.24
CA VAL A 27 9.89 -1.98 7.68
C VAL A 27 10.55 -1.13 6.58
N ALA A 28 10.14 -1.36 5.33
CA ALA A 28 10.71 -0.71 4.15
C ALA A 28 9.80 0.40 3.62
N THR A 29 10.40 1.43 3.04
CA THR A 29 9.70 2.51 2.33
C THR A 29 9.44 2.11 0.89
N LEU A 30 8.18 2.22 0.44
CA LEU A 30 7.79 2.00 -0.94
C LEU A 30 8.04 3.28 -1.77
N ALA A 31 8.84 3.18 -2.82
CA ALA A 31 8.96 4.23 -3.82
C ALA A 31 8.00 3.96 -4.99
N THR A 32 7.01 4.83 -5.21
CA THR A 32 6.03 4.69 -6.28
C THR A 32 5.41 6.02 -6.66
N ARG A 33 5.09 6.19 -7.95
CA ARG A 33 4.28 7.32 -8.45
C ARG A 33 2.80 7.21 -8.09
N ASN A 34 2.34 6.01 -7.73
CA ASN A 34 0.92 5.71 -7.46
C ASN A 34 0.61 5.79 -5.95
N VAL A 35 1.04 6.86 -5.28
CA VAL A 35 0.96 6.99 -3.81
C VAL A 35 -0.44 6.75 -3.26
N LYS A 36 -1.47 7.23 -3.98
CA LYS A 36 -2.88 7.11 -3.58
C LYS A 36 -3.37 5.67 -3.36
N ASP A 37 -2.79 4.70 -4.07
CA ASP A 37 -3.21 3.30 -4.00
C ASP A 37 -2.72 2.62 -2.70
N PHE A 38 -1.75 3.26 -2.02
CA PHE A 38 -1.13 2.80 -0.78
C PHE A 38 -1.51 3.65 0.43
N VAL A 39 -2.49 4.55 0.29
CA VAL A 39 -3.06 5.28 1.44
C VAL A 39 -3.71 4.28 2.40
N ASP A 40 -3.64 4.56 3.71
CA ASP A 40 -4.18 3.71 4.78
C ASP A 40 -3.59 2.29 4.85
N THR A 41 -2.44 2.08 4.20
CA THR A 41 -1.72 0.80 4.27
C THR A 41 -0.79 0.66 5.46
N GLY A 42 -0.47 1.78 6.11
CA GLY A 42 0.44 1.83 7.26
C GLY A 42 1.91 1.63 6.89
N ILE A 43 2.27 1.72 5.60
CA ILE A 43 3.65 1.73 5.14
C ILE A 43 4.10 3.15 4.77
N SER A 44 5.40 3.42 4.87
CA SER A 44 5.98 4.66 4.37
C SER A 44 6.04 4.61 2.84
N VAL A 45 5.56 5.66 2.19
CA VAL A 45 5.53 5.78 0.73
C VAL A 45 6.17 7.08 0.30
N ILE A 46 7.01 7.05 -0.73
CA ILE A 46 7.61 8.23 -1.35
C ILE A 46 7.32 8.22 -2.86
N ASP A 47 7.07 9.39 -3.44
CA ASP A 47 7.07 9.59 -4.89
C ASP A 47 8.41 10.21 -5.32
N PRO A 48 9.33 9.44 -5.92
CA PRO A 48 10.64 9.95 -6.33
C PRO A 48 10.60 10.75 -7.64
N TRP A 49 9.43 10.93 -8.25
CA TRP A 49 9.25 11.74 -9.47
C TRP A 49 8.68 13.14 -9.22
N GLN A 50 8.52 13.53 -7.95
CA GLN A 50 8.22 14.92 -7.55
C GLN A 50 9.47 15.78 -7.41
#